data_AF-A0A397I732-F1
#
_entry.id   AF-A0A397I732-F1
#
_cell.length_a   1.000
_cell.length_b   1.000
_cell.length_c   1.000
_cell.angle_alpha   90.00
_cell.angle_beta   90.00
_cell.angle_gamma   90.00
#
_symmetry.space_group_name_H-M   'P 1'
#
loop_
_entity.id
_entity.type
_entity.pdbx_description
1 polymer ?
#
loop_
_entity_poly.entity_id
_entity_poly.type
_entity_poly.pdbx_seq_one_letter_code
_entity_poly.pdbx_strand_id
1 'polypeptide(L)'
;MTTKFYDKLSNGLTQLLENPIDYNVTLEVCETPVNQTFKVHSYILQSRCPYFKKKFNENNIKVLKMYIYGGTLSLENLENSIIFDLLTSSHELELDELVENIQTHLVTANNASWLKLNFAHIYQTCYKVKNFDTIQKFCNNIIAKHPNTIFESENFISLPEDIQESTLPANLDEWTSDNFITLKTTLKNCLSHVRYLNISREQVLEKLYPYLQLFEPKLWLDINTKLLSPEKPISSTILHPRKILNALELHQFLQFLLILLLMNTP
;
A
#
# COMPACT_ATOMS: atom_id res chain seq x y z
N MET A 1 -45.95 14.50 0.13
CA MET A 1 -44.86 14.57 1.13
C MET A 1 -44.52 13.13 1.51
N THR A 2 -43.26 12.72 1.40
CA THR A 2 -42.86 11.31 1.62
C THR A 2 -42.09 11.20 2.92
N THR A 3 -42.62 10.44 3.89
CA THR A 3 -41.94 10.14 5.16
C THR A 3 -41.15 8.84 5.00
N LYS A 4 -39.87 8.84 5.39
CA LYS A 4 -38.96 7.69 5.27
C LYS A 4 -38.77 7.03 6.64
N PHE A 5 -38.80 5.69 6.68
CA PHE A 5 -38.66 4.90 7.92
C PHE A 5 -37.49 3.91 7.83
N TYR A 6 -36.36 4.34 7.28
CA TYR A 6 -35.23 3.46 6.98
C TYR A 6 -34.56 2.89 8.23
N ASP A 7 -34.42 3.67 9.31
CA ASP A 7 -33.78 3.19 10.54
C ASP A 7 -34.52 1.99 11.16
N LYS A 8 -35.86 2.07 11.20
CA LYS A 8 -36.68 0.95 11.73
C LYS A 8 -36.60 -0.29 10.83
N LEU A 9 -36.57 -0.10 9.52
CA LEU A 9 -36.38 -1.19 8.55
C LEU A 9 -35.00 -1.84 8.71
N SER A 10 -33.94 -1.04 8.71
CA SER A 10 -32.55 -1.45 8.90
C SER A 10 -32.37 -2.22 10.22
N ASN A 11 -32.90 -1.70 11.32
CA ASN A 11 -32.86 -2.39 12.62
C ASN A 11 -33.60 -3.72 12.57
N GLY A 12 -34.76 -3.78 11.91
CA GLY A 12 -35.53 -5.01 11.75
C GLY A 12 -34.77 -6.08 10.94
N LEU A 13 -34.08 -5.69 9.86
CA LEU A 13 -33.22 -6.60 9.10
C LEU A 13 -32.03 -7.07 9.94
N THR A 14 -31.38 -6.16 10.67
CA THR A 14 -30.22 -6.47 11.51
C THR A 14 -30.54 -7.52 12.59
N GLN A 15 -31.75 -7.54 13.13
CA GLN A 15 -32.20 -8.57 14.09
C GLN A 15 -32.13 -10.00 13.52
N LEU A 16 -32.22 -10.16 12.20
CA LEU A 16 -32.07 -11.46 11.54
C LEU A 16 -30.63 -12.01 11.62
N LEU A 17 -29.64 -11.19 12.01
CA LEU A 17 -28.29 -11.67 12.29
C LEU A 17 -28.19 -12.37 13.65
N GLU A 18 -29.02 -11.98 14.62
CA GLU A 18 -29.08 -12.56 15.97
C GLU A 18 -30.01 -13.78 16.02
N ASN A 19 -31.17 -13.66 15.37
CA ASN A 19 -32.14 -14.75 15.24
C ASN A 19 -32.43 -15.02 13.76
N PRO A 20 -31.62 -15.89 13.10
CA PRO A 20 -31.64 -16.09 11.65
C PRO A 20 -32.78 -17.02 11.23
N ILE A 21 -34.03 -16.56 11.42
CA ILE A 21 -35.22 -17.24 10.92
C ILE A 21 -35.16 -17.22 9.39
N ASP A 22 -35.48 -18.35 8.74
CA ASP A 22 -35.49 -18.51 7.28
C ASP A 22 -34.16 -18.24 6.55
N TYR A 23 -33.03 -18.36 7.26
CA TYR A 23 -31.70 -18.34 6.62
C TYR A 23 -31.57 -19.46 5.58
N ASN A 24 -30.86 -19.18 4.50
CA ASN A 24 -30.67 -20.11 3.38
C ASN A 24 -29.22 -20.20 2.90
N VAL A 25 -28.30 -19.47 3.54
CA VAL A 25 -26.87 -19.48 3.25
C VAL A 25 -26.09 -19.48 4.57
N THR A 26 -24.95 -20.17 4.60
CA THR A 26 -24.00 -20.14 5.71
C THR A 26 -22.65 -19.64 5.20
N LEU A 27 -22.07 -18.68 5.90
CA LEU A 27 -20.71 -18.20 5.67
C LEU A 27 -19.77 -18.87 6.65
N GLU A 28 -18.66 -19.41 6.16
CA GLU A 28 -17.66 -20.07 7.00
C GLU A 28 -16.40 -19.21 7.07
N VAL A 29 -15.98 -18.90 8.30
CA VAL A 29 -14.70 -18.24 8.59
C VAL A 29 -13.72 -19.33 8.93
N CYS A 30 -12.81 -19.65 8.02
CA CYS A 30 -11.80 -20.67 8.29
C CYS A 30 -10.57 -20.02 8.94
N GLU A 31 -10.69 -19.66 10.22
CA GLU A 31 -9.55 -19.28 11.06
C GLU A 31 -9.14 -20.48 11.93
N THR A 32 -7.83 -20.77 11.96
CA THR A 32 -7.28 -21.78 12.88
C THR A 32 -7.18 -21.16 14.28
N PRO A 33 -7.73 -21.77 15.35
CA PRO A 33 -8.15 -23.16 15.48
C PRO A 33 -9.68 -23.41 15.45
N VAL A 34 -10.52 -22.38 15.32
CA VAL A 34 -11.99 -22.52 15.38
C VAL A 34 -12.63 -21.93 14.12
N ASN A 35 -13.23 -22.81 13.31
CA ASN A 35 -14.08 -22.36 12.22
C ASN A 35 -15.38 -21.77 12.78
N GLN A 36 -15.66 -20.51 12.48
CA GLN A 36 -16.91 -19.86 12.86
C GLN A 36 -17.88 -19.87 11.69
N THR A 37 -19.13 -20.25 11.95
CA THR A 37 -20.18 -20.32 10.92
C THR A 37 -21.25 -19.27 11.17
N PHE A 38 -21.69 -18.64 10.09
CA PHE A 38 -22.55 -17.47 10.12
C PHE A 38 -23.75 -17.66 9.20
N LYS A 39 -24.95 -17.79 9.79
CA LYS A 39 -26.21 -17.92 9.05
C LYS A 39 -26.63 -16.58 8.46
N VAL A 40 -26.95 -16.54 7.16
CA VAL A 40 -27.32 -15.32 6.42
C VAL A 40 -28.39 -15.59 5.35
N HIS A 41 -28.95 -14.52 4.78
CA HIS A 41 -30.03 -14.56 3.79
C HIS A 41 -29.48 -14.15 2.42
N SER A 42 -29.59 -15.03 1.43
CA SER A 42 -29.04 -14.83 0.09
C SER A 42 -29.57 -13.58 -0.58
N TYR A 43 -30.86 -13.26 -0.42
CA TYR A 43 -31.48 -12.12 -1.08
C TYR A 43 -30.97 -10.78 -0.54
N ILE A 44 -30.79 -10.68 0.78
CA ILE A 44 -30.20 -9.49 1.43
C ILE A 44 -28.74 -9.35 0.97
N LEU A 45 -27.99 -10.44 1.00
CA LEU A 45 -26.60 -10.46 0.55
C LEU A 45 -26.48 -10.02 -0.92
N GLN A 46 -27.22 -10.64 -1.83
CA GLN A 46 -27.20 -10.32 -3.27
C GLN A 46 -27.64 -8.89 -3.58
N SER A 47 -28.53 -8.31 -2.76
CA SER A 47 -28.98 -6.93 -2.94
C SER A 47 -27.87 -5.89 -2.71
N ARG A 48 -26.82 -6.23 -1.97
CA ARG A 48 -25.73 -5.32 -1.58
C ARG A 48 -24.36 -5.79 -2.00
N CYS A 49 -24.19 -7.09 -2.25
CA CYS A 49 -22.93 -7.76 -2.52
C CYS A 49 -23.16 -8.87 -3.56
N PRO A 50 -23.12 -8.51 -4.86
CA PRO A 50 -23.37 -9.48 -5.94
C PRO A 50 -22.30 -10.57 -6.05
N TYR A 51 -21.09 -10.34 -5.52
CA TYR A 51 -19.91 -11.21 -5.67
C TYR A 51 -19.46 -11.86 -4.37
N PHE A 52 -20.34 -12.64 -3.74
CA PHE A 52 -19.96 -13.37 -2.53
C PHE A 52 -19.31 -14.73 -2.86
N LYS A 53 -17.98 -14.81 -2.93
CA LYS A 53 -17.23 -16.06 -3.20
C LYS A 53 -15.94 -16.27 -2.38
N LYS A 54 -15.64 -15.44 -1.37
CA LYS A 54 -14.31 -15.43 -0.72
C LYS A 54 -14.32 -15.70 0.79
N LYS A 55 -13.11 -15.97 1.29
CA LYS A 55 -12.76 -16.21 2.70
C LYS A 55 -12.43 -14.88 3.37
N PHE A 56 -12.98 -14.62 4.56
CA PHE A 56 -12.74 -13.42 5.34
C PHE A 56 -12.22 -13.78 6.74
N ASN A 57 -11.73 -12.77 7.48
CA ASN A 57 -11.47 -12.88 8.91
C ASN A 57 -12.75 -12.61 9.75
N GLU A 58 -12.76 -12.97 11.03
CA GLU A 58 -13.94 -12.85 11.91
C GLU A 58 -14.43 -11.39 12.04
N ASN A 59 -13.51 -10.43 12.23
CA ASN A 59 -13.85 -9.03 12.44
C ASN A 59 -14.46 -8.39 11.18
N ASN A 60 -13.90 -8.68 10.01
CA ASN A 60 -14.37 -8.19 8.73
C ASN A 60 -15.78 -8.70 8.46
N ILE A 61 -16.09 -9.97 8.78
CA ILE A 61 -17.45 -10.49 8.60
C ILE A 61 -18.45 -9.80 9.52
N LYS A 62 -18.08 -9.55 10.78
CA LYS A 62 -18.96 -8.84 11.72
C LYS A 62 -19.31 -7.45 11.18
N VAL A 63 -18.31 -6.70 10.72
CA VAL A 63 -18.51 -5.36 10.16
C VAL A 63 -19.31 -5.41 8.85
N LEU A 64 -18.93 -6.29 7.92
CA LEU A 64 -19.60 -6.43 6.62
C LEU A 64 -21.07 -6.81 6.76
N LYS A 65 -21.41 -7.68 7.70
CA LYS A 65 -22.81 -8.05 7.96
C LYS A 65 -23.64 -6.87 8.43
N MET A 66 -23.10 -6.08 9.35
CA MET A 66 -23.77 -4.88 9.85
C MET A 66 -23.98 -3.86 8.72
N TYR A 67 -22.99 -3.71 7.84
CA TYR A 67 -23.10 -2.89 6.64
C TYR A 67 -24.15 -3.42 5.65
N ILE A 68 -24.17 -4.73 5.39
CA ILE A 68 -25.07 -5.35 4.40
C ILE A 68 -26.53 -5.32 4.89
N TYR A 69 -26.78 -5.64 6.16
CA TYR A 69 -28.14 -5.73 6.70
C TYR A 69 -28.66 -4.40 7.23
N GLY A 70 -27.78 -3.66 7.92
CA GLY A 70 -28.14 -2.43 8.63
C GLY A 70 -27.77 -1.16 7.85
N GLY A 71 -26.90 -1.24 6.84
CA GLY A 71 -26.38 -0.03 6.19
C GLY A 71 -25.53 0.83 7.14
N THR A 72 -25.02 0.25 8.23
CA THR A 72 -24.22 0.95 9.24
C THR A 72 -22.81 0.39 9.28
N LEU A 73 -21.84 1.28 9.56
CA LEU A 73 -20.43 0.95 9.63
C LEU A 73 -19.86 1.49 10.94
N SER A 74 -19.22 0.64 11.74
CA SER A 74 -18.54 1.05 12.97
C SER A 74 -17.07 0.62 12.89
N LEU A 75 -16.16 1.59 12.98
CA LEU A 75 -14.71 1.41 12.92
C LEU A 75 -14.01 1.81 14.23
N GLU A 76 -14.74 2.38 15.20
CA GLU A 76 -14.20 3.12 16.36
C GLU A 76 -13.34 2.30 17.33
N ASN A 77 -13.32 0.97 17.20
CA ASN A 77 -12.56 0.05 18.07
C ASN A 77 -11.71 -0.97 17.30
N LEU A 78 -11.50 -0.74 16.00
CA LEU A 78 -10.69 -1.63 15.17
C LEU A 78 -9.28 -1.08 15.00
N GLU A 79 -8.30 -1.97 15.00
CA GLU A 79 -6.94 -1.60 14.64
C GLU A 79 -6.88 -1.19 13.16
N ASN A 80 -6.03 -0.20 12.82
CA ASN A 80 -5.90 0.28 11.45
C ASN A 80 -5.47 -0.81 10.45
N SER A 81 -4.72 -1.82 10.90
CA SER A 81 -4.40 -3.03 10.13
C SER A 81 -5.66 -3.79 9.73
N ILE A 82 -6.57 -4.04 10.68
CA ILE A 82 -7.85 -4.71 10.45
C ILE A 82 -8.74 -3.86 9.52
N ILE A 83 -8.75 -2.53 9.71
CA ILE A 83 -9.51 -1.62 8.83
C ILE A 83 -8.96 -1.66 7.40
N PHE A 84 -7.64 -1.78 7.23
CA PHE A 84 -7.01 -1.91 5.91
C PHE A 84 -7.31 -3.28 5.27
N ASP A 85 -7.34 -4.36 6.05
CA ASP A 85 -7.79 -5.68 5.58
C ASP A 85 -9.28 -5.65 5.18
N LEU A 86 -10.11 -4.89 5.90
CA LEU A 86 -11.50 -4.66 5.53
C LEU A 86 -11.62 -3.89 4.22
N LEU A 87 -10.77 -2.86 4.00
CA LEU A 87 -10.74 -2.12 2.74
C LEU A 87 -10.45 -3.04 1.55
N THR A 88 -9.40 -3.87 1.65
CA THR A 88 -9.04 -4.83 0.59
C THR A 88 -10.16 -5.84 0.36
N SER A 89 -10.72 -6.41 1.43
CA SER A 89 -11.88 -7.30 1.37
C SER A 89 -13.10 -6.66 0.71
N SER A 90 -13.36 -5.38 1.01
CA SER A 90 -14.50 -4.63 0.46
C SER A 90 -14.34 -4.35 -1.03
N HIS A 91 -13.11 -4.07 -1.48
CA HIS A 91 -12.81 -3.94 -2.90
C HIS A 91 -13.05 -5.24 -3.66
N GLU A 92 -12.59 -6.37 -3.12
CA GLU A 92 -12.79 -7.68 -3.75
C GLU A 92 -14.26 -8.10 -3.86
N LEU A 93 -15.12 -7.51 -3.02
CA LEU A 93 -16.56 -7.69 -3.02
C LEU A 93 -17.31 -6.66 -3.88
N GLU A 94 -16.59 -5.74 -4.53
CA GLU A 94 -17.14 -4.63 -5.34
C GLU A 94 -18.08 -3.72 -4.52
N LEU A 95 -17.74 -3.46 -3.25
CA LEU A 95 -18.50 -2.59 -2.36
C LEU A 95 -17.96 -1.14 -2.41
N ASP A 96 -18.11 -0.48 -3.55
CA ASP A 96 -17.48 0.83 -3.82
C ASP A 96 -17.80 1.90 -2.77
N GLU A 97 -19.07 1.98 -2.32
CA GLU A 97 -19.50 2.90 -1.25
C GLU A 97 -18.73 2.67 0.05
N LEU A 98 -18.52 1.41 0.42
CA LEU A 98 -17.78 1.03 1.63
C LEU A 98 -16.28 1.31 1.46
N VAL A 99 -15.74 1.01 0.28
CA VAL A 99 -14.34 1.29 -0.09
C VAL A 99 -14.04 2.80 0.04
N GLU A 100 -14.89 3.67 -0.50
CA GLU A 100 -14.73 5.12 -0.41
C GLU A 100 -14.79 5.62 1.05
N ASN A 101 -15.73 5.09 1.83
CA ASN A 101 -15.89 5.46 3.24
C ASN A 101 -14.65 5.07 4.07
N ILE A 102 -14.17 3.84 3.93
CA ILE A 102 -13.00 3.34 4.66
C ILE A 102 -11.74 4.10 4.26
N GLN A 103 -11.52 4.37 2.96
CA GLN A 103 -10.38 5.16 2.52
C GLN A 103 -10.37 6.54 3.18
N THR A 104 -11.53 7.22 3.20
CA THR A 104 -11.68 8.53 3.83
C THR A 104 -11.36 8.46 5.32
N HIS A 105 -11.83 7.43 6.02
CA HIS A 105 -11.53 7.21 7.43
C HIS A 105 -10.03 7.01 7.71
N LEU A 106 -9.34 6.20 6.90
CA LEU A 106 -7.92 5.89 7.07
C LEU A 106 -7.01 7.12 6.85
N VAL A 107 -7.35 8.02 5.93
CA VAL A 107 -6.53 9.22 5.65
C VAL A 107 -6.78 10.38 6.63
N THR A 108 -7.75 10.25 7.55
CA THR A 108 -7.97 11.26 8.59
C THR A 108 -6.78 11.39 9.54
N ALA A 109 -6.65 12.55 10.19
CA ALA A 109 -5.46 12.93 10.95
C ALA A 109 -5.04 11.92 12.05
N ASN A 110 -5.99 11.21 12.66
CA ASN A 110 -5.71 10.24 13.72
C ASN A 110 -5.11 8.93 13.19
N ASN A 111 -5.44 8.54 11.96
CA ASN A 111 -5.02 7.27 11.34
C ASN A 111 -3.85 7.44 10.37
N ALA A 112 -3.58 8.67 9.94
CA ALA A 112 -2.48 9.03 9.05
C ALA A 112 -1.09 8.62 9.55
N SER A 113 -0.88 8.49 10.87
CA SER A 113 0.39 8.02 11.46
C SER A 113 0.66 6.55 11.12
N TRP A 114 -0.36 5.70 11.23
CA TRP A 114 -0.27 4.29 10.86
C TRP A 114 0.00 4.13 9.37
N LEU A 115 -0.66 4.93 8.52
CA LEU A 115 -0.41 4.92 7.07
C LEU A 115 1.05 5.29 6.72
N LYS A 116 1.65 6.22 7.46
CA LYS A 116 3.07 6.60 7.27
C LYS A 116 4.02 5.50 7.71
N LEU A 117 3.74 4.84 8.84
CA LEU A 117 4.57 3.73 9.32
C LEU A 117 4.49 2.52 8.39
N ASN A 118 3.33 2.27 7.77
CA ASN A 118 3.11 1.11 6.88
C ASN A 118 3.17 1.50 5.39
N PHE A 119 3.82 2.62 5.07
CA PHE A 119 3.75 3.25 3.75
C PHE A 119 4.06 2.28 2.61
N ALA A 120 5.13 1.49 2.71
CA ALA A 120 5.56 0.58 1.64
C ALA A 120 4.48 -0.46 1.31
N HIS A 121 3.90 -1.11 2.33
CA HIS A 121 2.86 -2.11 2.16
C HIS A 121 1.56 -1.51 1.58
N ILE A 122 1.15 -0.36 2.09
CA ILE A 122 -0.05 0.34 1.61
C ILE A 122 0.11 0.76 0.16
N TYR A 123 1.24 1.40 -0.16
CA TYR A 123 1.52 1.90 -1.50
C TYR A 123 1.52 0.75 -2.52
N GLN A 124 2.11 -0.38 -2.17
CA GLN A 124 2.10 -1.58 -3.00
C GLN A 124 0.68 -2.11 -3.20
N THR A 125 -0.13 -2.16 -2.15
CA THR A 125 -1.51 -2.63 -2.24
C THR A 125 -2.30 -1.73 -3.20
N CYS A 126 -2.14 -0.41 -3.10
CA CYS A 126 -2.74 0.55 -4.04
C CYS A 126 -2.27 0.37 -5.50
N TYR A 127 -1.06 -0.14 -5.73
CA TYR A 127 -0.59 -0.47 -7.09
C TYR A 127 -1.29 -1.72 -7.64
N LYS A 128 -1.39 -2.77 -6.82
CA LYS A 128 -2.03 -4.04 -7.22
C LYS A 128 -3.54 -3.92 -7.36
N VAL A 129 -4.15 -3.10 -6.51
CA VAL A 129 -5.59 -2.94 -6.38
C VAL A 129 -5.99 -1.59 -6.98
N LYS A 130 -6.68 -1.62 -8.13
CA LYS A 130 -7.26 -0.41 -8.73
C LYS A 130 -8.36 0.17 -7.81
N ASN A 131 -8.63 1.47 -7.89
CA ASN A 131 -9.68 2.19 -7.15
C ASN A 131 -9.37 2.61 -5.69
N PHE A 132 -8.10 2.68 -5.28
CA PHE A 132 -7.69 3.27 -4.00
C PHE A 132 -7.23 4.73 -4.11
N ASP A 133 -7.96 5.54 -4.87
CA ASP A 133 -7.57 6.91 -5.26
C ASP A 133 -7.28 7.84 -4.08
N THR A 134 -8.05 7.74 -3.00
CA THR A 134 -7.93 8.64 -1.84
C THR A 134 -6.65 8.35 -1.06
N ILE A 135 -6.36 7.06 -0.82
CA ILE A 135 -5.12 6.65 -0.18
C ILE A 135 -3.92 6.89 -1.10
N GLN A 136 -4.06 6.63 -2.40
CA GLN A 136 -3.00 6.91 -3.38
C GLN A 136 -2.65 8.41 -3.42
N LYS A 137 -3.64 9.30 -3.46
CA LYS A 137 -3.44 10.76 -3.36
C LYS A 137 -2.75 11.15 -2.05
N PHE A 138 -3.16 10.55 -0.93
CA PHE A 138 -2.51 10.76 0.36
C PHE A 138 -1.03 10.35 0.34
N CYS A 139 -0.72 9.17 -0.20
CA CYS A 139 0.65 8.69 -0.35
C CYS A 139 1.49 9.60 -1.25
N ASN A 140 0.96 9.98 -2.42
CA ASN A 140 1.65 10.88 -3.36
C ASN A 140 1.96 12.25 -2.71
N ASN A 141 1.04 12.78 -1.90
CA ASN A 141 1.27 14.00 -1.13
C ASN A 141 2.38 13.84 -0.07
N ILE A 142 2.49 12.68 0.57
CA ILE A 142 3.59 12.39 1.50
C ILE A 142 4.91 12.35 0.75
N ILE A 143 5.00 11.64 -0.37
CA ILE A 143 6.22 11.56 -1.18
C ILE A 143 6.68 12.95 -1.62
N ALA A 144 5.73 13.79 -2.07
CA ALA A 144 6.03 15.14 -2.52
C ALA A 144 6.56 16.06 -1.41
N LYS A 145 6.03 15.96 -0.19
CA LYS A 145 6.37 16.85 0.93
C LYS A 145 7.46 16.31 1.86
N HIS A 146 7.50 15.00 2.04
CA HIS A 146 8.33 14.28 2.99
C HIS A 146 8.85 12.96 2.37
N PRO A 147 9.66 13.03 1.31
CA PRO A 147 10.18 11.85 0.62
C PRO A 147 11.01 10.93 1.55
N ASN A 148 11.54 11.45 2.66
CA ASN A 148 12.24 10.65 3.67
C ASN A 148 11.33 9.63 4.38
N THR A 149 10.01 9.87 4.43
CA THR A 149 9.04 8.96 5.10
C THR A 149 9.05 7.57 4.49
N ILE A 150 9.33 7.44 3.19
CA ILE A 150 9.50 6.16 2.51
C ILE A 150 10.55 5.29 3.23
N PHE A 151 11.67 5.89 3.60
CA PHE A 151 12.81 5.21 4.21
C PHE A 151 12.59 4.87 5.69
N GLU A 152 11.56 5.48 6.30
CA GLU A 152 11.17 5.29 7.69
C GLU A 152 10.04 4.26 7.82
N SER A 153 9.50 3.75 6.70
CA SER A 153 8.44 2.73 6.66
C SER A 153 8.91 1.40 7.25
N GLU A 154 8.04 0.76 8.02
CA GLU A 154 8.15 -0.64 8.39
C GLU A 154 8.07 -1.52 7.13
N ASN A 155 8.78 -2.65 7.15
CA ASN A 155 8.74 -3.68 6.09
C ASN A 155 9.05 -3.20 4.66
N PHE A 156 9.72 -2.05 4.52
CA PHE A 156 10.24 -1.53 3.24
C PHE A 156 11.04 -2.58 2.43
N ILE A 157 11.60 -3.56 3.12
CA ILE A 157 12.54 -4.60 2.66
C ILE A 157 11.80 -5.90 2.27
N SER A 158 10.47 -5.90 2.21
CA SER A 158 9.67 -7.12 1.96
C SER A 158 8.85 -7.09 0.67
N LEU A 159 9.20 -6.20 -0.26
CA LEU A 159 8.46 -6.02 -1.51
C LEU A 159 8.70 -7.19 -2.47
N PRO A 160 7.66 -7.90 -2.94
CA PRO A 160 7.81 -8.93 -3.95
C PRO A 160 8.34 -8.39 -5.29
N GLU A 161 9.18 -9.19 -5.94
CA GLU A 161 9.83 -8.93 -7.24
C GLU A 161 8.83 -8.95 -8.43
N ASP A 162 7.61 -9.47 -8.18
CA ASP A 162 6.63 -9.86 -9.19
C ASP A 162 5.77 -8.67 -9.66
N ILE A 163 6.39 -7.64 -10.23
CA ILE A 163 5.68 -6.48 -10.78
C ILE A 163 5.81 -6.51 -12.29
N GLN A 164 4.86 -7.19 -12.94
CA GLN A 164 4.85 -7.47 -14.38
C GLN A 164 4.19 -6.37 -15.24
N GLU A 165 3.71 -5.27 -14.67
CA GLU A 165 3.03 -4.19 -15.42
C GLU A 165 3.76 -2.84 -15.28
N SER A 166 5.04 -2.81 -15.68
CA SER A 166 5.82 -1.58 -15.79
C SER A 166 5.64 -0.90 -17.15
N THR A 167 5.46 0.42 -17.17
CA THR A 167 5.59 1.26 -18.39
C THR A 167 7.03 1.39 -18.85
N LEU A 168 7.98 1.05 -17.98
CA LEU A 168 9.40 0.91 -18.30
C LEU A 168 9.68 -0.52 -18.73
N PRO A 169 10.57 -0.74 -19.71
CA PRO A 169 10.98 -2.08 -20.09
C PRO A 169 11.55 -2.85 -18.88
N ALA A 170 11.19 -4.13 -18.76
CA ALA A 170 11.69 -4.97 -17.68
C ALA A 170 13.20 -5.20 -17.78
N ASN A 171 13.73 -5.24 -19.01
CA ASN A 171 15.15 -5.31 -19.27
C ASN A 171 15.75 -3.90 -19.42
N LEU A 172 16.79 -3.60 -18.65
CA LEU A 172 17.51 -2.33 -18.73
C LEU A 172 18.14 -2.08 -20.11
N ASP A 173 18.48 -3.14 -20.85
CA ASP A 173 19.05 -3.02 -22.21
C ASP A 173 18.04 -2.40 -23.21
N GLU A 174 16.75 -2.43 -22.88
CA GLU A 174 15.67 -1.84 -23.68
C GLU A 174 15.40 -0.37 -23.31
N TRP A 175 16.11 0.19 -22.32
CA TRP A 175 15.88 1.55 -21.86
C TRP A 175 16.47 2.60 -22.80
N THR A 176 15.65 3.59 -23.11
CA THR A 176 16.02 4.80 -23.84
C THR A 176 16.45 5.92 -22.90
N SER A 177 17.07 6.99 -23.44
CA SER A 177 17.37 8.20 -22.66
C SER A 177 16.13 8.79 -21.99
N ASP A 178 14.97 8.69 -22.63
CA ASP A 178 13.71 9.24 -22.11
C ASP A 178 13.23 8.45 -20.89
N ASN A 179 13.49 7.14 -20.85
CA ASN A 179 13.24 6.32 -19.66
C ASN A 179 14.11 6.80 -18.48
N PHE A 180 15.40 7.05 -18.70
CA PHE A 180 16.29 7.58 -17.66
C PHE A 180 15.95 9.01 -17.22
N ILE A 181 15.53 9.89 -18.14
CA ILE A 181 15.11 11.26 -17.82
C ILE A 181 13.82 11.25 -16.99
N THR A 182 12.84 10.44 -17.40
CA THR A 182 11.59 10.25 -16.64
C THR A 182 11.92 9.74 -15.24
N LEU A 183 12.81 8.74 -15.14
CA LEU A 183 13.26 8.18 -13.89
C LEU A 183 13.91 9.21 -12.96
N LYS A 184 14.91 9.91 -13.49
CA LYS A 184 15.67 10.93 -12.77
C LYS A 184 14.77 12.07 -12.29
N THR A 185 13.78 12.47 -13.08
CA THR A 185 12.87 13.57 -12.74
C THR A 185 11.93 13.19 -11.60
N THR A 186 11.28 12.03 -11.68
CA THR A 186 10.36 11.55 -10.65
C THR A 186 11.06 11.30 -9.32
N LEU A 187 12.28 10.75 -9.36
CA LEU A 187 13.03 10.43 -8.15
C LEU A 187 13.90 11.57 -7.65
N LYS A 188 13.95 12.73 -8.31
CA LYS A 188 14.87 13.83 -7.97
C LYS A 188 14.87 14.18 -6.48
N ASN A 189 13.68 14.22 -5.88
CA ASN A 189 13.50 14.54 -4.45
C ASN A 189 13.82 13.35 -3.54
N CYS A 190 13.79 12.10 -4.03
CA CYS A 190 14.12 10.89 -3.28
C CYS A 190 15.62 10.56 -3.35
N LEU A 191 16.26 10.75 -4.51
CA LEU A 191 17.66 10.39 -4.77
C LEU A 191 18.62 11.13 -3.83
N SER A 192 18.31 12.37 -3.44
CA SER A 192 19.11 13.15 -2.48
C SER A 192 19.06 12.60 -1.05
N HIS A 193 18.09 11.75 -0.73
CA HIS A 193 17.98 11.12 0.60
C HIS A 193 18.68 9.76 0.68
N VAL A 194 19.18 9.23 -0.44
CA VAL A 194 19.88 7.94 -0.51
C VAL A 194 21.33 8.11 -0.10
N ARG A 195 21.81 7.23 0.79
CA ARG A 195 23.19 7.26 1.28
C ARG A 195 24.12 6.38 0.44
N TYR A 196 24.45 6.82 -0.76
CA TYR A 196 25.25 6.02 -1.70
C TYR A 196 26.63 5.61 -1.18
N LEU A 197 27.22 6.37 -0.26
CA LEU A 197 28.59 6.17 0.24
C LEU A 197 28.70 5.09 1.32
N ASN A 198 27.55 4.62 1.81
CA ASN A 198 27.46 3.52 2.77
C ASN A 198 27.17 2.18 2.07
N ILE A 199 27.09 2.19 0.73
CA ILE A 199 26.88 1.01 -0.09
C ILE A 199 28.22 0.28 -0.29
N SER A 200 28.22 -1.05 -0.17
CA SER A 200 29.42 -1.86 -0.40
C SER A 200 29.88 -1.79 -1.86
N ARG A 201 31.15 -2.13 -2.12
CA ARG A 201 31.70 -2.15 -3.48
C ARG A 201 30.92 -3.09 -4.39
N GLU A 202 30.59 -4.27 -3.87
CA GLU A 202 29.84 -5.32 -4.57
C GLU A 202 28.46 -4.80 -4.97
N GLN A 203 27.75 -4.15 -4.03
CA GLN A 203 26.45 -3.55 -4.28
C GLN A 203 26.49 -2.41 -5.31
N VAL A 204 27.55 -1.59 -5.30
CA VAL A 204 27.69 -0.54 -6.32
C VAL A 204 27.84 -1.15 -7.71
N LEU A 205 28.64 -2.21 -7.86
CA LEU A 205 28.87 -2.85 -9.16
C LEU A 205 27.65 -3.61 -9.68
N GLU A 206 26.96 -4.36 -8.81
CA GLU A 206 25.86 -5.23 -9.23
C GLU A 206 24.53 -4.49 -9.36
N LYS A 207 24.29 -3.48 -8.51
CA LYS A 207 22.96 -2.87 -8.37
C LYS A 207 22.90 -1.40 -8.75
N LEU A 208 23.99 -0.64 -8.56
CA LEU A 208 24.00 0.81 -8.84
C LEU A 208 24.52 1.14 -10.24
N TYR A 209 25.56 0.42 -10.68
CA TYR A 209 26.21 0.61 -11.97
C TYR A 209 25.27 0.56 -13.18
N PRO A 210 24.28 -0.37 -13.24
CA PRO A 210 23.34 -0.39 -14.36
C PRO A 210 22.59 0.94 -14.52
N TYR A 211 22.28 1.60 -13.40
CA TYR A 211 21.52 2.85 -13.37
C TYR A 211 22.40 4.11 -13.36
N LEU A 212 23.65 4.01 -13.80
CA LEU A 212 24.63 5.10 -13.70
C LEU A 212 24.13 6.44 -14.27
N GLN A 213 23.34 6.39 -15.34
CA GLN A 213 22.78 7.57 -16.02
C GLN A 213 21.86 8.42 -15.14
N LEU A 214 21.38 7.89 -14.01
CA LEU A 214 20.54 8.62 -13.06
C LEU A 214 21.31 9.58 -12.17
N PHE A 215 22.59 9.29 -11.92
CA PHE A 215 23.39 10.02 -10.93
C PHE A 215 24.06 11.24 -11.55
N GLU A 216 24.17 12.30 -10.76
CA GLU A 216 25.01 13.45 -11.12
C GLU A 216 26.47 13.00 -11.23
N PRO A 217 27.23 13.43 -12.27
CA PRO A 217 28.62 13.00 -12.45
C PRO A 217 29.50 13.20 -11.22
N LYS A 218 29.25 14.28 -10.47
CA LYS A 218 29.94 14.59 -9.21
C LYS A 218 29.66 13.56 -8.11
N LEU A 219 28.41 13.11 -7.98
CA LEU A 219 28.03 12.08 -6.99
C LEU A 219 28.71 10.75 -7.33
N TRP A 220 28.73 10.36 -8.60
CA TRP A 220 29.41 9.15 -9.04
C TRP A 220 30.92 9.19 -8.78
N LEU A 221 31.55 10.34 -9.00
CA LEU A 221 32.96 10.55 -8.69
C LEU A 221 33.24 10.36 -7.18
N ASP A 222 32.39 10.91 -6.32
CA ASP A 222 32.53 10.77 -4.86
C ASP A 222 32.32 9.31 -4.40
N ILE A 223 31.36 8.58 -4.99
CA ILE A 223 31.15 7.14 -4.73
C ILE A 223 32.41 6.36 -5.08
N ASN A 224 32.93 6.51 -6.30
CA ASN A 224 34.15 5.82 -6.74
C ASN A 224 35.36 6.19 -5.88
N THR A 225 35.49 7.47 -5.51
CA THR A 225 36.57 7.93 -4.64
C THR A 225 36.54 7.23 -3.29
N LYS A 226 35.36 7.06 -2.70
CA LYS A 226 35.18 6.35 -1.42
C LYS A 226 35.44 4.84 -1.55
N LEU A 227 35.07 4.23 -2.68
CA LEU A 227 35.34 2.81 -2.97
C LEU A 227 36.84 2.52 -3.14
N LEU A 228 37.58 3.46 -3.73
CA LEU A 228 39.02 3.35 -3.98
C LEU A 228 39.85 3.75 -2.75
N SER A 229 39.39 4.73 -1.98
CA SER A 229 40.09 5.26 -0.81
C SER A 229 39.09 5.66 0.27
N PRO A 230 38.75 4.74 1.20
CA PRO A 230 37.73 4.97 2.23
C PRO A 230 38.04 6.15 3.17
N GLU A 231 39.32 6.48 3.35
CA GLU A 231 39.80 7.56 4.23
C GLU A 231 39.69 8.96 3.58
N LYS A 232 39.45 9.05 2.28
CA LYS A 232 39.53 10.31 1.54
C LYS A 232 38.28 11.17 1.76
N PRO A 233 38.43 12.49 1.99
CA PRO A 233 37.29 13.40 2.10
C PRO A 233 36.60 13.55 0.74
N ILE A 234 35.29 13.74 0.79
CA ILE A 234 34.44 13.92 -0.40
C ILE A 234 33.77 15.29 -0.38
N SER A 235 33.28 15.72 -1.55
CA SER A 235 32.80 17.09 -1.77
C SER A 235 31.28 17.25 -1.71
N SER A 236 30.54 16.14 -1.63
CA SER A 236 29.07 16.12 -1.54
C SER A 236 28.56 16.42 -0.12
N THR A 237 27.48 17.21 -0.03
CA THR A 237 26.81 17.55 1.23
C THR A 237 26.08 16.32 1.78
N ILE A 238 26.66 15.64 2.78
CA ILE A 238 26.13 14.39 3.34
C ILE A 238 25.05 14.69 4.39
N LEU A 239 23.91 14.00 4.33
CA LEU A 239 22.94 13.94 5.42
C LEU A 239 23.34 12.85 6.45
N HIS A 240 23.30 13.21 7.74
CA HIS A 240 23.70 12.37 8.89
C HIS A 240 22.96 11.02 9.01
N PRO A 241 23.50 10.04 9.78
CA PRO A 241 23.02 8.66 9.86
C PRO A 241 21.64 8.52 10.53
N ARG A 242 20.78 7.68 9.93
CA ARG A 242 19.59 7.01 10.49
C ARG A 242 19.38 5.75 9.63
N LYS A 243 19.71 4.58 10.19
CA LYS A 243 19.82 3.22 9.60
C LYS A 243 20.84 3.03 8.45
N ILE A 244 21.60 1.93 8.52
CA ILE A 244 22.53 1.43 7.49
C ILE A 244 21.76 0.42 6.64
N LEU A 245 21.77 0.56 5.31
CA LEU A 245 21.10 -0.38 4.39
C LEU A 245 22.10 -1.47 3.93
N ASN A 246 21.73 -2.74 4.00
CA ASN A 246 22.50 -3.89 3.53
C ASN A 246 22.22 -4.22 2.04
N ALA A 247 22.87 -5.26 1.52
CA ALA A 247 22.77 -5.72 0.12
C ALA A 247 21.34 -5.92 -0.40
N LEU A 248 20.53 -6.62 0.39
CA LEU A 248 19.14 -6.92 0.05
C LEU A 248 18.28 -5.64 0.10
N GLU A 249 18.51 -4.83 1.13
CA GLU A 249 17.78 -3.58 1.36
C GLU A 249 18.01 -2.56 0.25
N LEU A 250 19.20 -2.51 -0.36
CA LEU A 250 19.48 -1.63 -1.50
C LEU A 250 18.83 -2.11 -2.80
N HIS A 251 18.81 -3.42 -3.05
CA HIS A 251 18.16 -3.95 -4.24
C HIS A 251 16.65 -3.68 -4.22
N GLN A 252 16.03 -3.94 -3.08
CA GLN A 252 14.60 -3.67 -2.85
C GLN A 252 14.32 -2.17 -2.78
N PHE A 253 15.27 -1.36 -2.31
CA PHE A 253 15.20 0.09 -2.42
C PHE A 253 15.11 0.56 -3.87
N LEU A 254 15.95 0.03 -4.76
CA LEU A 254 15.92 0.36 -6.18
C LEU A 254 14.64 -0.17 -6.86
N GLN A 255 14.17 -1.36 -6.49
CA GLN A 255 12.87 -1.88 -6.96
C GLN A 255 11.70 -1.03 -6.47
N PHE A 256 11.70 -0.58 -5.20
CA PHE A 256 10.66 0.30 -4.68
C PHE A 256 10.66 1.67 -5.33
N LEU A 257 11.86 2.23 -5.57
CA LEU A 257 11.99 3.43 -6.37
C LEU A 257 11.41 3.21 -7.77
N LEU A 258 11.64 2.04 -8.39
CA LEU A 258 11.04 1.63 -9.66
C LEU A 258 9.49 1.64 -9.58
N ILE A 259 8.89 1.10 -8.51
CA ILE A 259 7.44 1.07 -8.27
C ILE A 259 6.85 2.47 -8.12
N LEU A 260 7.53 3.36 -7.39
CA LEU A 260 7.12 4.76 -7.23
C LEU A 260 7.00 5.50 -8.57
N LEU A 261 7.70 5.06 -9.61
CA LEU A 261 7.59 5.67 -10.94
C LEU A 261 6.38 5.19 -11.70
N LEU A 262 6.11 3.89 -11.64
CA LEU A 262 4.99 3.28 -12.35
C LEU A 262 3.65 3.88 -11.93
N MET A 263 3.58 4.40 -10.70
CA MET A 263 2.38 5.01 -10.12
C MET A 263 2.26 6.53 -10.30
N ASN A 264 3.35 7.21 -10.67
CA ASN A 264 3.37 8.68 -10.84
C ASN A 264 3.42 9.12 -12.31
N THR A 265 3.41 8.18 -13.26
CA THR A 265 3.15 8.48 -14.67
C THR A 265 1.64 8.59 -14.90
N PRO A 266 1.14 9.67 -15.52
CA PRO A 266 -0.28 9.85 -15.82
C PRO A 266 -0.83 8.81 -16.80
#